data_AF-A0A9E1W9K4-F1
#
_entry.id   AF-A0A9E1W9K4-F1
#
_cell.length_a   1.000
_cell.length_b   1.000
_cell.length_c   1.000
_cell.angle_alpha   90.00
_cell.angle_beta   90.00
_cell.angle_gamma   90.00
#
_symmetry.space_group_name_H-M   'P 1'
#
loop_
_entity.id
_entity.type
_entity.pdbx_description
1 polymer ?
#
loop_
_entity_poly.entity_id
_entity_poly.type
_entity_poly.pdbx_seq_one_letter_code
_entity_poly.pdbx_strand_id
1 'polypeptide(L)'
;MAKKNAQPKVPLQPAKDSFGAQIFSMPERYQHGAEAKMVVPEKPKKKPVQVVAPKPPPMPLPPKPPAIKKPKKKGGRLKIILALLGVSVIIILVVGWFVYQYAQKEVVIETPEKEVVTSRPAPQDLEPKEEEKEVEEPEVEVDPFAVDVQPGIDSDSDGLSDTEEKLVYKTDPRLPDSDSDGFLDGNEVYHRYNPNGTSSGTLEGSGLALVYSGDAEGVAYTILYPSVWDLEETDEGLVIDAETGEGFRITSMDKELTEEIQLWVDQNVGLDDVIEDTTKNGLEMVQSENQLWAYVDLGEAVLVVEYDTGIKTRIDYLQTFKMMLNSIEL
;
A
#
# COMPACT_ATOMS: atom_id res chain seq x y z
N MET A 1 -17.56 76.46 42.07
CA MET A 1 -18.23 75.26 42.61
C MET A 1 -18.15 74.16 41.57
N ALA A 2 -17.34 73.10 41.79
CA ALA A 2 -17.44 71.83 41.08
C ALA A 2 -16.60 70.79 41.84
N LYS A 3 -17.21 69.66 42.17
CA LYS A 3 -16.74 68.69 43.16
C LYS A 3 -15.48 67.95 42.70
N LYS A 4 -14.45 67.93 43.56
CA LYS A 4 -13.25 67.07 43.45
C LYS A 4 -13.63 65.63 43.78
N ASN A 5 -13.52 64.73 42.80
CA ASN A 5 -13.53 63.28 43.02
C ASN A 5 -12.07 62.79 42.86
N ALA A 6 -11.38 62.63 43.98
CA ALA A 6 -10.05 62.03 44.02
C ALA A 6 -10.20 60.54 44.37
N GLN A 7 -9.82 59.67 43.45
CA GLN A 7 -9.79 58.22 43.65
C GLN A 7 -8.71 57.87 44.68
N PRO A 8 -9.01 57.04 45.71
CA PRO A 8 -7.98 56.56 46.64
C PRO A 8 -7.25 55.33 46.08
N LYS A 9 -5.92 55.35 46.30
CA LYS A 9 -4.91 54.36 45.89
C LYS A 9 -5.22 52.95 46.39
N VAL A 10 -5.03 51.98 45.48
CA VAL A 10 -4.98 50.53 45.74
C VAL A 10 -3.66 50.17 46.44
N PRO A 11 -3.66 49.42 47.55
CA PRO A 11 -2.46 48.77 48.06
C PRO A 11 -2.24 47.41 47.40
N LEU A 12 -0.99 47.16 46.98
CA LEU A 12 -0.52 45.91 46.37
C LEU A 12 -0.79 44.68 47.26
N GLN A 13 -1.30 43.61 46.66
CA GLN A 13 -1.26 42.26 47.23
C GLN A 13 0.01 41.54 46.73
N PRO A 14 0.69 40.75 47.58
CA PRO A 14 1.88 40.00 47.16
C PRO A 14 1.51 38.74 46.37
N ALA A 15 2.33 38.45 45.36
CA ALA A 15 2.29 37.23 44.56
C ALA A 15 2.52 35.97 45.42
N LYS A 16 1.78 34.90 45.12
CA LYS A 16 2.11 33.55 45.57
C LYS A 16 2.15 32.62 44.36
N ASP A 17 3.37 32.31 43.95
CA ASP A 17 3.72 31.10 43.21
C ASP A 17 3.50 29.87 44.10
N SER A 18 2.91 28.82 43.56
CA SER A 18 3.45 27.44 43.58
C SER A 18 2.38 26.46 43.12
N PHE A 19 2.61 25.87 41.95
CA PHE A 19 1.90 24.69 41.46
C PHE A 19 2.11 23.53 42.45
N GLY A 20 1.05 23.16 43.17
CA GLY A 20 1.03 21.94 43.98
C GLY A 20 0.79 20.72 43.10
N ALA A 21 1.73 19.78 43.13
CA ALA A 21 1.56 18.45 42.53
C ALA A 21 0.27 17.80 43.04
N GLN A 22 -0.65 17.48 42.13
CA GLN A 22 -1.82 16.67 42.45
C GLN A 22 -1.36 15.22 42.59
N ILE A 23 -1.19 14.77 43.84
CA ILE A 23 -0.96 13.36 44.15
C ILE A 23 -2.29 12.63 43.94
N PHE A 24 -2.36 11.77 42.92
CA PHE A 24 -3.50 10.88 42.70
C PHE A 24 -3.54 9.84 43.81
N SER A 25 -4.38 10.09 44.82
CA SER A 25 -4.64 9.17 45.93
C SER A 25 -5.66 8.11 45.49
N MET A 26 -5.26 6.84 45.52
CA MET A 26 -6.10 5.70 45.12
C MET A 26 -7.38 5.61 45.97
N PRO A 27 -8.57 5.45 45.34
CA PRO A 27 -9.86 5.44 46.05
C PRO A 27 -9.95 4.34 47.13
N GLU A 28 -10.64 4.60 48.25
CA GLU A 28 -10.76 3.68 49.40
C GLU A 28 -11.21 2.26 49.05
N ARG A 29 -12.02 2.08 47.99
CA ARG A 29 -12.46 0.75 47.51
C ARG A 29 -11.30 -0.18 47.12
N TYR A 30 -10.12 0.38 46.87
CA TYR A 30 -8.92 -0.35 46.48
C TYR A 30 -7.86 -0.40 47.60
N GLN A 31 -8.14 0.15 48.78
CA GLN A 31 -7.24 0.12 49.94
C GLN A 31 -7.40 -1.14 50.81
N HIS A 32 -8.34 -2.03 50.46
CA HIS A 32 -8.40 -3.36 51.05
C HIS A 32 -7.30 -4.23 50.46
N GLY A 33 -6.23 -4.41 51.22
CA GLY A 33 -5.14 -5.31 50.87
C GLY A 33 -5.69 -6.65 50.42
N ALA A 34 -5.26 -7.08 49.23
CA ALA A 34 -5.51 -8.43 48.76
C ALA A 34 -4.90 -9.40 49.77
N GLU A 35 -5.73 -9.99 50.64
CA GLU A 35 -5.36 -11.22 51.30
C GLU A 35 -5.21 -12.26 50.19
N ALA A 36 -3.96 -12.49 49.77
CA ALA A 36 -3.61 -13.65 48.99
C ALA A 36 -3.88 -14.89 49.86
N LYS A 37 -5.12 -15.39 49.83
CA LYS A 37 -5.39 -16.78 50.16
C LYS A 37 -4.70 -17.59 49.08
N MET A 38 -3.45 -17.97 49.36
CA MET A 38 -2.79 -19.06 48.67
C MET A 38 -3.67 -20.30 48.84
N VAL A 39 -4.52 -20.56 47.86
CA VAL A 39 -5.06 -21.89 47.66
C VAL A 39 -3.84 -22.71 47.25
N VAL A 40 -3.27 -23.45 48.21
CA VAL A 40 -2.35 -24.53 47.89
C VAL A 40 -3.12 -25.42 46.93
N PRO A 41 -2.69 -25.59 45.66
CA PRO A 41 -3.37 -26.51 44.77
C PRO A 41 -3.27 -27.89 45.43
N GLU A 42 -4.41 -28.46 45.78
CA GLU A 42 -4.47 -29.84 46.24
C GLU A 42 -3.82 -30.67 45.14
N LYS A 43 -2.69 -31.33 45.44
CA LYS A 43 -2.00 -32.21 44.48
C LYS A 43 -3.07 -33.12 43.88
N PRO A 44 -3.24 -33.16 42.55
CA PRO A 44 -4.26 -34.00 41.96
C PRO A 44 -3.99 -35.43 42.43
N LYS A 45 -4.96 -36.01 43.16
CA LYS A 45 -4.92 -37.43 43.50
C LYS A 45 -4.80 -38.19 42.19
N LYS A 46 -3.64 -38.81 41.95
CA LYS A 46 -3.42 -39.69 40.78
C LYS A 46 -4.55 -40.71 40.81
N LYS A 47 -5.48 -40.61 39.84
CA LYS A 47 -6.42 -41.69 39.57
C LYS A 47 -5.57 -42.94 39.26
N PRO A 48 -5.95 -44.13 39.75
CA PRO A 48 -5.22 -45.34 39.43
C PRO A 48 -5.13 -45.46 37.91
N VAL A 49 -3.91 -45.48 37.40
CA VAL A 49 -3.63 -45.77 36.00
C VAL A 49 -4.21 -47.16 35.74
N GLN A 50 -5.24 -47.26 34.91
CA GLN A 50 -5.61 -48.55 34.36
C GLN A 50 -4.42 -49.02 33.53
N VAL A 51 -3.80 -50.12 33.96
CA VAL A 51 -2.80 -50.83 33.16
C VAL A 51 -3.55 -51.42 31.97
N VAL A 52 -3.69 -50.64 30.90
CA VAL A 52 -4.08 -51.17 29.60
C VAL A 52 -2.86 -51.92 29.09
N ALA A 53 -2.98 -53.24 28.97
CA ALA A 53 -1.94 -54.07 28.37
C ALA A 53 -1.57 -53.49 26.99
N PRO A 54 -0.27 -53.43 26.62
CA PRO A 54 0.13 -52.95 25.31
C PRO A 54 -0.57 -53.79 24.24
N LYS A 55 -1.22 -53.13 23.28
CA LYS A 55 -1.77 -53.81 22.10
C LYS A 55 -0.63 -54.62 21.44
N PRO A 56 -0.87 -55.87 21.04
CA PRO A 56 0.14 -56.64 20.32
C PRO A 56 0.54 -55.88 19.05
N PRO A 57 1.82 -55.95 18.63
CA PRO A 57 2.28 -55.28 17.42
C PRO A 57 1.43 -55.76 16.23
N PRO A 58 1.01 -54.85 15.32
CA PRO A 58 0.26 -55.23 14.14
C PRO A 58 1.09 -56.19 13.30
N MET A 59 0.44 -57.24 12.78
CA MET A 59 1.08 -58.19 11.86
C MET A 59 1.67 -57.43 10.65
N PRO A 60 2.85 -57.82 10.14
CA PRO A 60 3.39 -57.20 8.94
C PRO A 60 2.40 -57.37 7.78
N LEU A 61 2.01 -56.24 7.19
CA LEU A 61 1.15 -56.21 6.01
C LEU A 61 1.83 -56.99 4.87
N PRO A 62 1.09 -57.83 4.11
CA PRO A 62 1.65 -58.51 2.95
C PRO A 62 2.14 -57.49 1.90
N PRO A 63 3.21 -57.80 1.15
CA PRO A 63 3.74 -56.90 0.15
C PRO A 63 2.69 -56.60 -0.93
N LYS A 64 2.50 -55.31 -1.23
CA LYS A 64 1.55 -54.81 -2.22
C LYS A 64 1.87 -55.42 -3.60
N PRO A 65 0.89 -55.98 -4.33
CA PRO A 65 1.15 -56.56 -5.65
C PRO A 65 1.62 -55.48 -6.65
N PRO A 66 2.52 -55.83 -7.59
CA PRO A 66 3.06 -54.87 -8.55
C PRO A 66 1.96 -54.32 -9.47
N ALA A 67 2.00 -53.00 -9.67
CA ALA A 67 1.01 -52.28 -10.47
C ALA A 67 1.01 -52.73 -11.94
N ILE A 68 -0.15 -53.19 -12.41
CA ILE A 68 -0.39 -53.52 -13.82
C ILE A 68 -0.48 -52.21 -14.61
N LYS A 69 0.50 -51.96 -15.49
CA LYS A 69 0.50 -50.82 -16.43
C LYS A 69 -0.57 -51.03 -17.51
N LYS A 70 -1.60 -50.19 -17.53
CA LYS A 70 -2.56 -50.13 -18.65
C LYS A 70 -1.91 -49.49 -19.89
N PRO A 71 -2.16 -49.97 -21.12
CA PRO A 71 -1.56 -49.42 -22.33
C PRO A 71 -2.14 -48.04 -22.68
N LYS A 72 -1.26 -47.06 -22.95
CA LYS A 72 -1.63 -45.70 -23.38
C LYS A 72 -2.14 -45.71 -24.83
N LYS A 73 -3.39 -45.27 -25.03
CA LYS A 73 -4.06 -45.11 -26.34
C LYS A 73 -3.45 -43.91 -27.10
N LYS A 74 -2.51 -44.16 -28.02
CA LYS A 74 -1.97 -43.15 -28.96
C LYS A 74 -3.00 -42.89 -30.06
N GLY A 75 -3.56 -41.68 -30.11
CA GLY A 75 -4.46 -41.29 -31.22
C GLY A 75 -5.11 -39.91 -31.15
N GLY A 76 -4.93 -39.12 -30.08
CA GLY A 76 -5.61 -37.82 -29.93
C GLY A 76 -4.79 -36.58 -30.34
N ARG A 77 -3.45 -36.63 -30.31
CA ARG A 77 -2.62 -35.42 -30.41
C ARG A 77 -2.57 -34.79 -31.82
N LEU A 78 -2.65 -35.59 -32.88
CA LEU A 78 -2.57 -35.07 -34.26
C LEU A 78 -3.80 -34.24 -34.65
N LYS A 79 -5.00 -34.62 -34.16
CA LYS A 79 -6.25 -33.89 -34.43
C LYS A 79 -6.27 -32.52 -33.75
N ILE A 80 -5.65 -32.40 -32.57
CA ILE A 80 -5.55 -31.13 -31.82
C ILE A 80 -4.60 -30.18 -32.54
N ILE A 81 -3.45 -30.66 -33.03
CA ILE A 81 -2.47 -29.83 -33.75
C ILE A 81 -3.07 -29.29 -35.07
N LEU A 82 -3.82 -30.12 -35.82
CA LEU A 82 -4.51 -29.68 -37.04
C LEU A 82 -5.61 -28.65 -36.75
N ALA A 83 -6.33 -28.77 -35.63
CA ALA A 83 -7.34 -27.79 -35.23
C ALA A 83 -6.70 -26.43 -34.87
N LEU A 84 -5.58 -26.44 -34.14
CA LEU A 84 -4.86 -25.21 -33.76
C LEU A 84 -4.26 -24.48 -34.97
N LEU A 85 -3.71 -25.21 -35.95
CA LEU A 85 -3.24 -24.63 -37.21
C LEU A 85 -4.37 -24.02 -38.05
N GLY A 86 -5.58 -24.59 -38.00
CA GLY A 86 -6.74 -24.01 -38.68
C GLY A 86 -7.14 -22.66 -38.07
N VAL A 87 -7.11 -22.55 -36.74
CA VAL A 87 -7.45 -21.31 -36.02
C VAL A 87 -6.41 -20.23 -36.24
N SER A 88 -5.12 -20.55 -36.28
CA SER A 88 -4.07 -19.55 -36.52
C SER A 88 -4.15 -18.92 -37.91
N VAL A 89 -4.49 -19.70 -38.95
CA VAL A 89 -4.69 -19.17 -40.30
C VAL A 89 -5.88 -18.20 -40.35
N ILE A 90 -6.96 -18.50 -39.61
CA ILE A 90 -8.13 -17.62 -39.53
C ILE A 90 -7.76 -16.29 -38.84
N ILE A 91 -6.98 -16.34 -37.76
CA ILE A 91 -6.51 -15.13 -37.06
C ILE A 91 -5.66 -14.26 -37.99
N ILE A 92 -4.74 -14.86 -38.76
CA ILE A 92 -3.89 -14.12 -39.70
C ILE A 92 -4.74 -13.44 -40.78
N LEU A 93 -5.79 -14.10 -41.29
CA LEU A 93 -6.69 -13.49 -42.27
C LEU A 93 -7.50 -12.33 -41.69
N VAL A 94 -7.94 -12.44 -40.43
CA VAL A 94 -8.68 -11.36 -39.73
C VAL A 94 -7.77 -10.16 -39.49
N VAL A 95 -6.55 -10.38 -39.02
CA VAL A 95 -5.56 -9.30 -38.80
C VAL A 95 -5.20 -8.63 -40.13
N GLY A 96 -4.96 -9.42 -41.19
CA GLY A 96 -4.69 -8.88 -42.52
C GLY A 96 -5.84 -8.02 -43.06
N TRP A 97 -7.10 -8.42 -42.82
CA TRP A 97 -8.27 -7.63 -43.19
C TRP A 97 -8.35 -6.31 -42.41
N PHE A 98 -8.02 -6.32 -41.11
CA PHE A 98 -8.00 -5.12 -40.28
C PHE A 98 -6.92 -4.12 -40.72
N VAL A 99 -5.72 -4.61 -41.05
CA VAL A 99 -4.63 -3.78 -41.59
C VAL A 99 -5.02 -3.17 -42.95
N TYR A 100 -5.70 -3.95 -43.80
CA TYR A 100 -6.19 -3.43 -45.08
C TYR A 100 -7.22 -2.31 -44.91
N GLN A 101 -8.12 -2.42 -43.94
CA GLN A 101 -9.06 -1.35 -43.59
C GLN A 101 -8.34 -0.10 -43.08
N TYR A 102 -7.30 -0.28 -42.27
CA TYR A 102 -6.52 0.84 -41.73
C TYR A 102 -5.74 1.58 -42.82
N ALA A 103 -5.21 0.87 -43.81
CA ALA A 103 -4.43 1.45 -44.90
C ALA A 103 -5.27 2.30 -45.89
N GLN A 104 -6.60 2.17 -45.89
CA GLN A 104 -7.50 2.95 -46.77
C GLN A 104 -8.00 4.25 -46.12
N LYS A 105 -7.65 4.56 -44.87
CA LYS A 105 -7.96 5.86 -44.27
C LYS A 105 -6.94 6.91 -44.74
N GLU A 106 -7.28 7.62 -45.81
CA GLU A 106 -6.56 8.82 -46.21
C GLU A 106 -6.82 9.95 -45.21
N VAL A 107 -5.74 10.53 -44.67
CA VAL A 107 -5.74 11.69 -43.78
C VAL A 107 -5.95 12.94 -44.64
N VAL A 108 -7.12 13.59 -44.52
CA VAL A 108 -7.39 14.89 -45.14
C VAL A 108 -6.68 15.96 -44.33
N ILE A 109 -5.61 16.51 -44.89
CA ILE A 109 -4.87 17.64 -44.31
C ILE A 109 -5.41 18.92 -44.97
N GLU A 110 -6.26 19.66 -44.25
CA GLU A 110 -6.59 21.02 -44.65
C GLU A 110 -5.41 21.94 -44.31
N THR A 111 -4.86 22.57 -45.34
CA THR A 111 -3.70 23.46 -45.26
C THR A 111 -4.21 24.90 -45.04
N PRO A 112 -3.65 25.69 -44.09
CA PRO A 112 -4.11 27.05 -43.88
C PRO A 112 -3.54 27.99 -44.96
N GLU A 113 -4.44 28.65 -45.69
CA GLU A 113 -4.12 29.63 -46.73
C GLU A 113 -3.68 30.95 -46.08
N LYS A 114 -2.47 31.39 -46.44
CA LYS A 114 -1.85 32.65 -45.98
C LYS A 114 -2.27 33.76 -46.96
N GLU A 115 -3.28 34.54 -46.62
CA GLU A 115 -3.60 35.75 -47.38
C GLU A 115 -2.65 36.90 -47.01
N VAL A 116 -1.90 37.37 -48.00
CA VAL A 116 -1.14 38.62 -47.98
C VAL A 116 -1.95 39.66 -48.74
N VAL A 117 -2.52 40.63 -48.04
CA VAL A 117 -3.12 41.82 -48.68
C VAL A 117 -2.35 43.06 -48.26
N THR A 118 -1.91 43.81 -49.26
CA THR A 118 -1.08 45.01 -49.15
C THR A 118 -1.89 46.30 -49.14
N SER A 119 -1.31 47.31 -48.47
CA SER A 119 -1.53 48.78 -48.53
C SER A 119 -2.89 49.42 -48.18
N ARG A 120 -2.79 50.30 -47.16
CA ARG A 120 -3.55 51.56 -46.88
C ARG A 120 -3.83 52.42 -48.14
N PRO A 121 -4.84 53.33 -48.19
CA PRO A 121 -5.02 54.47 -47.24
C PRO A 121 -6.50 54.81 -46.83
N ALA A 122 -6.73 55.22 -45.58
CA ALA A 122 -7.13 56.58 -45.13
C ALA A 122 -8.64 56.72 -44.74
N PRO A 123 -8.98 57.62 -43.80
CA PRO A 123 -9.97 57.35 -42.74
C PRO A 123 -11.31 58.06 -42.97
N GLN A 124 -12.39 57.47 -42.46
CA GLN A 124 -13.64 58.19 -42.22
C GLN A 124 -14.21 57.81 -40.84
N ASP A 125 -14.47 58.85 -40.07
CA ASP A 125 -15.22 58.87 -38.82
C ASP A 125 -16.48 58.00 -38.89
N LEU A 126 -16.85 57.37 -37.76
CA LEU A 126 -18.16 57.50 -37.12
C LEU A 126 -18.17 56.70 -35.80
N GLU A 127 -18.59 57.42 -34.77
CA GLU A 127 -18.97 57.15 -33.38
C GLU A 127 -19.14 55.70 -32.84
N PRO A 128 -18.90 55.51 -31.52
CA PRO A 128 -18.85 54.20 -30.86
C PRO A 128 -20.25 53.69 -30.53
N LYS A 129 -20.48 52.40 -30.72
CA LYS A 129 -21.63 51.70 -30.14
C LYS A 129 -21.10 50.73 -29.09
N GLU A 130 -21.50 50.98 -27.85
CA GLU A 130 -21.28 50.12 -26.70
C GLU A 130 -21.78 48.71 -27.00
N GLU A 131 -20.90 47.72 -26.83
CA GLU A 131 -21.29 46.32 -26.66
C GLU A 131 -20.74 45.87 -25.30
N GLU A 132 -21.68 45.41 -24.48
CA GLU A 132 -21.50 45.00 -23.10
C GLU A 132 -20.52 43.82 -23.01
N LYS A 133 -19.56 43.92 -22.08
CA LYS A 133 -18.70 42.80 -21.70
C LYS A 133 -19.55 41.77 -20.95
N GLU A 134 -19.87 40.67 -21.61
CA GLU A 134 -20.23 39.42 -20.95
C GLU A 134 -18.95 38.83 -20.35
N VAL A 135 -18.91 38.71 -19.03
CA VAL A 135 -17.80 38.10 -18.29
C VAL A 135 -18.03 36.60 -18.37
N GLU A 136 -17.33 35.92 -19.28
CA GLU A 136 -17.22 34.47 -19.24
C GLU A 136 -16.42 34.08 -18.00
N GLU A 137 -17.08 33.40 -17.06
CA GLU A 137 -16.44 32.62 -16.01
C GLU A 137 -15.60 31.52 -16.70
N PRO A 138 -14.33 31.30 -16.30
CA PRO A 138 -13.52 30.27 -16.93
C PRO A 138 -14.14 28.89 -16.65
N GLU A 139 -14.56 28.19 -17.71
CA GLU A 139 -14.84 26.76 -17.66
C GLU A 139 -13.57 26.05 -17.17
N VAL A 140 -13.64 25.47 -15.98
CA VAL A 140 -12.61 24.56 -15.47
C VAL A 140 -12.65 23.32 -16.35
N GLU A 141 -11.64 23.15 -17.20
CA GLU A 141 -11.39 21.91 -17.92
C GLU A 141 -11.11 20.81 -16.89
N VAL A 142 -12.13 20.04 -16.53
CA VAL A 142 -11.98 18.85 -15.69
C VAL A 142 -11.35 17.77 -16.55
N ASP A 143 -10.13 17.36 -16.22
CA ASP A 143 -9.41 16.30 -16.92
C ASP A 143 -10.26 15.00 -16.94
N PRO A 144 -10.70 14.52 -18.11
CA PRO A 144 -11.49 13.29 -18.21
C PRO A 144 -10.69 12.01 -17.88
N PHE A 145 -9.40 12.12 -17.56
CA PHE A 145 -8.51 11.01 -17.19
C PHE A 145 -8.02 11.02 -15.73
N ALA A 146 -8.53 11.89 -14.87
CA ALA A 146 -8.33 11.75 -13.43
C ALA A 146 -8.99 10.44 -12.96
N VAL A 147 -8.24 9.34 -12.98
CA VAL A 147 -8.64 8.08 -12.37
C VAL A 147 -8.65 8.36 -10.87
N ASP A 148 -9.84 8.64 -10.33
CA ASP A 148 -10.07 8.74 -8.90
C ASP A 148 -9.85 7.36 -8.29
N VAL A 149 -8.61 7.11 -7.87
CA VAL A 149 -8.22 5.85 -7.25
C VAL A 149 -8.79 5.86 -5.83
N GLN A 150 -9.72 4.95 -5.57
CA GLN A 150 -10.40 4.88 -4.27
C GLN A 150 -9.64 3.96 -3.32
N PRO A 151 -9.57 4.27 -2.02
CA PRO A 151 -9.04 3.32 -1.05
C PRO A 151 -9.91 2.05 -1.02
N GLY A 152 -9.29 0.93 -0.64
CA GLY A 152 -9.99 -0.31 -0.33
C GLY A 152 -11.08 -0.10 0.72
N ILE A 153 -12.08 -0.97 0.73
CA ILE A 153 -13.13 -0.91 1.75
C ILE A 153 -12.51 -1.32 3.08
N ASP A 154 -12.65 -0.48 4.10
CA ASP A 154 -12.28 -0.74 5.49
C ASP A 154 -13.58 -0.66 6.32
N SER A 155 -14.11 -1.83 6.69
CA SER A 155 -15.45 -1.95 7.28
C SER A 155 -15.52 -1.54 8.76
N ASP A 156 -14.41 -1.57 9.48
CA ASP A 156 -14.35 -1.23 10.91
C ASP A 156 -13.44 -0.04 11.23
N SER A 157 -12.81 0.54 10.20
CA SER A 157 -12.09 1.81 10.20
C SER A 157 -10.83 1.80 11.05
N ASP A 158 -10.10 0.69 11.02
CA ASP A 158 -8.86 0.49 11.78
C ASP A 158 -7.59 0.82 10.97
N GLY A 159 -7.74 1.02 9.65
CA GLY A 159 -6.68 1.35 8.71
C GLY A 159 -6.21 0.19 7.83
N LEU A 160 -6.74 -1.03 7.97
CA LEU A 160 -6.58 -2.11 7.00
C LEU A 160 -7.82 -2.25 6.14
N SER A 161 -7.64 -2.57 4.86
CA SER A 161 -8.78 -2.94 4.05
C SER A 161 -9.29 -4.33 4.43
N ASP A 162 -10.60 -4.55 4.24
CA ASP A 162 -11.27 -5.85 4.26
C ASP A 162 -10.52 -6.93 3.47
N THR A 163 -9.80 -6.53 2.42
CA THR A 163 -9.03 -7.41 1.54
C THR A 163 -7.70 -7.79 2.20
N GLU A 164 -6.98 -6.83 2.78
CA GLU A 164 -5.75 -7.06 3.54
C GLU A 164 -5.98 -8.01 4.71
N GLU A 165 -7.01 -7.74 5.48
CA GLU A 165 -7.39 -8.52 6.64
C GLU A 165 -7.71 -9.98 6.28
N LYS A 166 -8.58 -10.21 5.29
CA LYS A 166 -8.99 -11.58 4.90
C LYS A 166 -7.84 -12.35 4.24
N LEU A 167 -7.12 -11.70 3.33
CA LEU A 167 -6.18 -12.39 2.44
C LEU A 167 -4.78 -12.48 3.03
N VAL A 168 -4.33 -11.46 3.75
CA VAL A 168 -2.96 -11.38 4.30
C VAL A 168 -2.94 -11.72 5.78
N TYR A 169 -3.61 -10.93 6.62
CA TYR A 169 -3.38 -10.96 8.08
C TYR A 169 -4.29 -11.90 8.89
N LYS A 170 -5.35 -12.41 8.25
CA LYS A 170 -6.33 -13.33 8.84
C LYS A 170 -7.12 -12.76 10.02
N THR A 171 -7.30 -11.44 10.07
CA THR A 171 -8.11 -10.69 11.03
C THR A 171 -9.61 -10.70 10.63
N ASP A 172 -10.48 -10.21 11.52
CA ASP A 172 -11.92 -10.06 11.27
C ASP A 172 -12.27 -8.61 10.90
N PRO A 173 -12.73 -8.34 9.66
CA PRO A 173 -13.00 -6.98 9.15
C PRO A 173 -14.20 -6.25 9.74
N ARG A 174 -14.65 -6.70 10.90
CA ARG A 174 -15.71 -6.05 11.67
C ARG A 174 -15.25 -5.74 13.08
N LEU A 175 -14.01 -6.05 13.40
CA LEU A 175 -13.38 -5.92 14.70
C LEU A 175 -12.06 -5.18 14.49
N PRO A 176 -11.99 -3.89 14.88
CA PRO A 176 -10.75 -3.12 14.75
C PRO A 176 -9.55 -3.69 15.51
N ASP A 177 -9.77 -4.66 16.39
CA ASP A 177 -8.82 -5.36 17.25
C ASP A 177 -9.26 -6.83 17.31
N SER A 178 -8.69 -7.65 16.44
CA SER A 178 -9.14 -9.02 16.18
C SER A 178 -8.75 -10.01 17.27
N ASP A 179 -7.59 -9.82 17.90
CA ASP A 179 -7.11 -10.69 18.98
C ASP A 179 -7.42 -10.17 20.39
N SER A 180 -8.04 -8.98 20.47
CA SER A 180 -8.54 -8.33 21.68
C SER A 180 -7.44 -7.99 22.69
N ASP A 181 -6.24 -7.65 22.21
CA ASP A 181 -5.11 -7.27 23.05
C ASP A 181 -5.03 -5.75 23.34
N GLY A 182 -5.85 -4.95 22.65
CA GLY A 182 -5.98 -3.51 22.81
C GLY A 182 -5.24 -2.67 21.79
N PHE A 183 -4.58 -3.27 20.79
CA PHE A 183 -4.02 -2.58 19.63
C PHE A 183 -4.92 -2.77 18.41
N LEU A 184 -4.94 -1.78 17.51
CA LEU A 184 -5.70 -1.88 16.26
C LEU A 184 -4.93 -2.71 15.25
N ASP A 185 -5.59 -3.60 14.52
CA ASP A 185 -4.95 -4.53 13.59
C ASP A 185 -4.09 -3.76 12.56
N GLY A 186 -4.64 -2.68 11.99
CA GLY A 186 -3.92 -1.84 11.04
C GLY A 186 -2.75 -1.06 11.62
N ASN A 187 -2.81 -0.68 12.89
CA ASN A 187 -1.68 -0.06 13.57
C ASN A 187 -0.57 -1.09 13.83
N GLU A 188 -0.93 -2.32 14.20
CA GLU A 188 0.02 -3.40 14.41
C GLU A 188 0.75 -3.77 13.12
N VAL A 189 0.03 -3.94 12.02
CA VAL A 189 0.61 -4.20 10.69
C VAL A 189 1.59 -3.09 10.32
N TYR A 190 1.19 -1.82 10.45
CA TYR A 190 2.08 -0.68 10.17
C TYR A 190 3.35 -0.71 11.04
N HIS A 191 3.30 -1.26 12.25
CA HIS A 191 4.42 -1.43 13.17
C HIS A 191 5.11 -2.80 13.10
N ARG A 192 4.76 -3.64 12.11
CA ARG A 192 5.32 -4.97 11.90
C ARG A 192 5.00 -5.97 13.02
N TYR A 193 3.90 -5.76 13.74
CA TYR A 193 3.34 -6.70 14.71
C TYR A 193 2.25 -7.57 14.08
N ASN A 194 2.02 -8.76 14.64
CA ASN A 194 1.00 -9.70 14.19
C ASN A 194 -0.37 -9.32 14.78
N PRO A 195 -1.34 -8.88 13.96
CA PRO A 195 -2.64 -8.39 14.45
C PRO A 195 -3.64 -9.49 14.84
N ASN A 196 -3.25 -10.76 14.71
CA ASN A 196 -4.12 -11.89 15.03
C ASN A 196 -3.41 -12.90 15.93
N GLY A 197 -2.63 -12.39 16.89
CA GLY A 197 -1.74 -13.17 17.71
C GLY A 197 -1.79 -12.74 19.17
N THR A 198 -2.22 -13.64 20.05
CA THR A 198 -2.29 -13.45 21.52
C THR A 198 -0.96 -13.16 22.26
N SER A 199 0.13 -12.88 21.54
CA SER A 199 1.46 -12.55 22.05
C SER A 199 2.11 -11.54 21.11
N SER A 200 2.98 -10.66 21.64
CA SER A 200 3.77 -9.63 20.93
C SER A 200 4.74 -10.18 19.87
N GLY A 201 4.23 -10.95 18.92
CA GLY A 201 4.94 -11.52 17.79
C GLY A 201 5.01 -10.50 16.66
N THR A 202 6.12 -10.49 15.96
CA THR A 202 6.28 -9.69 14.74
C THR A 202 5.62 -10.40 13.55
N LEU A 203 5.35 -9.67 12.47
CA LEU A 203 4.89 -10.24 11.20
C LEU A 203 5.87 -11.30 10.68
N GLU A 204 7.17 -11.04 10.76
CA GLU A 204 8.23 -12.02 10.46
C GLU A 204 8.15 -13.25 11.38
N GLY A 205 8.08 -13.03 12.70
CA GLY A 205 8.09 -14.11 13.68
C GLY A 205 6.85 -15.01 13.61
N SER A 206 5.72 -14.48 13.14
CA SER A 206 4.48 -15.23 12.89
C SER A 206 4.49 -15.98 11.55
N GLY A 207 5.38 -15.63 10.62
CA GLY A 207 5.40 -16.15 9.25
C GLY A 207 4.36 -15.53 8.32
N LEU A 208 3.68 -14.46 8.73
CA LEU A 208 2.78 -13.68 7.86
C LEU A 208 3.55 -12.82 6.85
N ALA A 209 4.81 -12.51 7.15
CA ALA A 209 5.70 -11.79 6.25
C ALA A 209 7.08 -12.45 6.18
N LEU A 210 7.76 -12.24 5.06
CA LEU A 210 9.11 -12.72 4.77
C LEU A 210 10.03 -11.52 4.54
N VAL A 211 11.31 -11.71 4.85
CA VAL A 211 12.36 -10.72 4.58
C VAL A 211 13.03 -11.10 3.25
N TYR A 212 13.02 -10.17 2.32
CA TYR A 212 13.85 -10.20 1.12
C TYR A 212 15.15 -9.42 1.38
N SER A 213 16.26 -9.87 0.80
CA SER A 213 17.54 -9.16 0.83
C SER A 213 18.02 -8.97 -0.60
N GLY A 214 18.17 -7.71 -1.00
CA GLY A 214 18.56 -7.31 -2.34
C GLY A 214 19.80 -6.43 -2.36
N ASP A 215 20.21 -6.06 -3.56
CA ASP A 215 21.26 -5.09 -3.86
C ASP A 215 20.68 -4.04 -4.81
N ALA A 216 20.83 -2.77 -4.48
CA ALA A 216 20.41 -1.63 -5.27
C ALA A 216 21.68 -0.82 -5.62
N GLU A 217 22.18 -0.97 -6.84
CA GLU A 217 23.41 -0.33 -7.31
C GLU A 217 24.64 -0.52 -6.38
N GLY A 218 24.79 -1.71 -5.79
CA GLY A 218 25.87 -2.02 -4.85
C GLY A 218 25.57 -1.70 -3.38
N VAL A 219 24.37 -1.19 -3.08
CA VAL A 219 23.88 -0.97 -1.72
C VAL A 219 22.97 -2.13 -1.33
N ALA A 220 23.41 -2.93 -0.35
CA ALA A 220 22.58 -3.99 0.21
C ALA A 220 21.39 -3.39 0.95
N TYR A 221 20.21 -3.99 0.75
CA TYR A 221 19.01 -3.61 1.49
C TYR A 221 18.19 -4.85 1.84
N THR A 222 17.31 -4.69 2.82
CA THR A 222 16.27 -5.67 3.13
C THR A 222 14.91 -5.03 3.09
N ILE A 223 13.89 -5.79 2.71
CA ILE A 223 12.50 -5.35 2.71
C ILE A 223 11.60 -6.51 3.13
N LEU A 224 10.59 -6.22 3.94
CA LEU A 224 9.60 -7.17 4.40
C LEU A 224 8.42 -7.17 3.43
N TYR A 225 7.89 -8.34 3.09
CA TYR A 225 6.73 -8.49 2.21
C TYR A 225 5.81 -9.63 2.69
N PRO A 226 4.50 -9.60 2.42
CA PRO A 226 3.58 -10.68 2.78
C PRO A 226 3.99 -12.05 2.26
N SER A 227 3.95 -13.07 3.12
CA SER A 227 4.36 -14.43 2.77
C SER A 227 3.42 -15.15 1.78
N VAL A 228 2.22 -14.60 1.61
CA VAL A 228 1.20 -15.11 0.67
C VAL A 228 1.36 -14.55 -0.74
N TRP A 229 2.25 -13.58 -0.96
CA TRP A 229 2.49 -12.98 -2.27
C TRP A 229 3.62 -13.71 -3.00
N ASP A 230 3.51 -13.74 -4.32
CA ASP A 230 4.51 -14.33 -5.19
C ASP A 230 5.59 -13.28 -5.46
N LEU A 231 6.87 -13.66 -5.29
CA LEU A 231 8.02 -12.79 -5.50
C LEU A 231 8.89 -13.36 -6.63
N GLU A 232 9.21 -12.52 -7.61
CA GLU A 232 10.07 -12.84 -8.74
C GLU A 232 11.14 -11.77 -8.92
N GLU A 233 12.41 -12.19 -8.91
CA GLU A 233 13.54 -11.35 -9.31
C GLU A 233 13.67 -11.36 -10.84
N THR A 234 13.74 -10.16 -11.42
CA THR A 234 13.91 -9.94 -12.86
C THR A 234 15.21 -9.17 -13.13
N ASP A 235 15.62 -9.08 -14.39
CA ASP A 235 16.79 -8.28 -14.77
C ASP A 235 16.61 -6.78 -14.50
N GLU A 236 15.36 -6.30 -14.37
CA GLU A 236 15.01 -4.89 -14.17
C GLU A 236 14.74 -4.55 -12.69
N GLY A 237 14.61 -5.56 -11.83
CA GLY A 237 14.26 -5.38 -10.43
C GLY A 237 13.40 -6.50 -9.88
N LEU A 238 12.72 -6.23 -8.78
CA LEU A 238 11.90 -7.18 -8.04
C LEU A 238 10.41 -6.95 -8.33
N VAL A 239 9.69 -8.01 -8.65
CA VAL A 239 8.24 -8.00 -8.87
C VAL A 239 7.58 -8.82 -7.76
N ILE A 240 6.57 -8.23 -7.10
CA ILE A 240 5.81 -8.88 -6.04
C ILE A 240 4.33 -8.81 -6.39
N ASP A 241 3.71 -9.96 -6.66
CA ASP A 241 2.32 -10.05 -7.09
C ASP A 241 1.41 -10.51 -5.94
N ALA A 242 0.34 -9.75 -5.69
CA ALA A 242 -0.73 -10.14 -4.78
C ALA A 242 -1.76 -11.03 -5.47
N GLU A 243 -2.42 -11.91 -4.70
CA GLU A 243 -3.43 -12.86 -5.22
C GLU A 243 -4.59 -12.18 -5.97
N THR A 244 -4.85 -10.91 -5.71
CA THR A 244 -5.95 -10.17 -6.32
C THR A 244 -5.58 -9.46 -7.63
N GLY A 245 -4.35 -9.60 -8.11
CA GLY A 245 -3.85 -9.06 -9.38
C GLY A 245 -3.31 -7.63 -9.30
N GLU A 246 -3.18 -7.08 -8.11
CA GLU A 246 -2.33 -5.92 -7.82
C GLU A 246 -0.90 -6.41 -7.57
N GLY A 247 0.08 -5.56 -7.81
CA GLY A 247 1.48 -5.91 -7.62
C GLY A 247 2.35 -4.73 -7.28
N PHE A 248 3.59 -5.03 -6.92
CA PHE A 248 4.62 -4.06 -6.56
C PHE A 248 5.85 -4.29 -7.42
N ARG A 249 6.36 -3.23 -8.02
CA ARG A 249 7.60 -3.25 -8.80
C ARG A 249 8.62 -2.44 -8.03
N ILE A 250 9.74 -3.07 -7.71
CA ILE A 250 10.83 -2.46 -6.97
C ILE A 250 12.04 -2.44 -7.87
N THR A 251 12.48 -1.25 -8.26
CA THR A 251 13.65 -1.02 -9.10
C THR A 251 14.63 -0.11 -8.37
N SER A 252 15.87 -0.04 -8.85
CA SER A 252 16.91 0.84 -8.30
C SER A 252 17.41 1.80 -9.36
N MET A 253 17.84 2.98 -8.92
CA MET A 253 18.55 3.94 -9.75
C MET A 253 19.73 4.53 -8.97
N ASP A 254 20.76 4.96 -9.69
CA ASP A 254 21.93 5.61 -9.11
C ASP A 254 21.61 7.03 -8.63
N LYS A 255 22.26 7.42 -7.53
CA LYS A 255 22.16 8.77 -6.96
C LYS A 255 23.50 9.19 -6.37
N GLU A 256 23.89 10.44 -6.60
CA GLU A 256 25.09 11.00 -6.00
C GLU A 256 24.93 11.13 -4.47
N LEU A 257 25.92 10.70 -3.69
CA LEU A 257 25.84 10.67 -2.21
C LEU A 257 25.50 12.03 -1.57
N THR A 258 25.87 13.12 -2.22
CA THR A 258 25.62 14.49 -1.71
C THR A 258 24.31 15.10 -2.18
N GLU A 259 23.59 14.44 -3.07
CA GLU A 259 22.32 14.90 -3.60
C GLU A 259 21.19 14.60 -2.60
N GLU A 260 20.29 15.56 -2.39
CA GLU A 260 19.08 15.36 -1.60
C GLU A 260 18.04 14.60 -2.44
N ILE A 261 17.30 13.66 -1.83
CA ILE A 261 16.36 12.82 -2.57
C ILE A 261 15.28 13.64 -3.30
N GLN A 262 14.80 14.73 -2.70
CA GLN A 262 13.81 15.60 -3.34
C GLN A 262 14.33 16.15 -4.68
N LEU A 263 15.56 16.66 -4.67
CA LEU A 263 16.20 17.20 -5.87
C LEU A 263 16.41 16.12 -6.94
N TRP A 264 16.75 14.90 -6.51
CA TRP A 264 16.87 13.76 -7.40
C TRP A 264 15.52 13.38 -8.04
N VAL A 265 14.43 13.35 -7.27
CA VAL A 265 13.07 13.05 -7.76
C VAL A 265 12.61 14.11 -8.76
N ASP A 266 12.84 15.39 -8.47
CA ASP A 266 12.49 16.50 -9.37
C ASP A 266 13.21 16.38 -10.72
N GLN A 267 14.48 15.95 -10.72
CA GLN A 267 15.29 15.83 -11.93
C GLN A 267 14.98 14.59 -12.77
N ASN A 268 14.75 13.44 -12.11
CA ASN A 268 14.64 12.15 -12.79
C ASN A 268 13.19 11.74 -13.09
N VAL A 269 12.25 12.17 -12.24
CA VAL A 269 10.83 11.79 -12.34
C VAL A 269 9.98 12.99 -12.78
N GLY A 270 10.23 14.18 -12.21
CA GLY A 270 9.49 15.39 -12.52
C GLY A 270 8.05 15.39 -11.98
N LEU A 271 7.88 15.07 -10.69
CA LEU A 271 6.59 15.13 -10.00
C LEU A 271 6.32 16.55 -9.49
N ASP A 272 5.13 17.09 -9.79
CA ASP A 272 4.75 18.44 -9.34
C ASP A 272 4.33 18.48 -7.86
N ASP A 273 3.70 17.41 -7.35
CA ASP A 273 3.23 17.29 -5.98
C ASP A 273 3.73 15.99 -5.32
N VAL A 274 4.51 16.14 -4.25
CA VAL A 274 5.11 15.03 -3.50
C VAL A 274 4.95 15.17 -2.00
N ILE A 275 5.05 14.03 -1.31
CA ILE A 275 4.99 13.90 0.14
C ILE A 275 6.36 13.45 0.62
N GLU A 276 7.07 14.34 1.31
CA GLU A 276 8.30 14.00 2.03
C GLU A 276 7.96 13.23 3.31
N ASP A 277 8.64 12.11 3.54
CA ASP A 277 8.47 11.28 4.72
C ASP A 277 9.79 10.58 5.08
N THR A 278 9.81 9.83 6.17
CA THR A 278 10.98 9.08 6.62
C THR A 278 10.54 7.69 7.07
N THR A 279 11.23 6.65 6.60
CA THR A 279 10.95 5.29 7.04
C THR A 279 11.23 5.15 8.54
N LYS A 280 10.64 4.15 9.18
CA LYS A 280 10.89 3.87 10.61
C LYS A 280 12.36 3.61 10.95
N ASN A 281 13.18 3.29 9.95
CA ASN A 281 14.61 3.05 10.10
C ASN A 281 15.47 4.28 9.80
N GLY A 282 14.85 5.44 9.55
CA GLY A 282 15.53 6.72 9.38
C GLY A 282 16.01 7.00 7.96
N LEU A 283 15.49 6.28 6.95
CA LEU A 283 15.76 6.54 5.54
C LEU A 283 14.80 7.61 5.04
N GLU A 284 15.33 8.63 4.38
CA GLU A 284 14.50 9.67 3.75
C GLU A 284 13.73 9.06 2.58
N MET A 285 12.47 9.46 2.42
CA MET A 285 11.67 9.02 1.29
C MET A 285 10.75 10.13 0.76
N VAL A 286 10.46 10.04 -0.53
CA VAL A 286 9.53 10.91 -1.23
C VAL A 286 8.45 10.04 -1.85
N GLN A 287 7.18 10.41 -1.68
CA GLN A 287 6.04 9.68 -2.23
C GLN A 287 5.23 10.57 -3.16
N SER A 288 4.59 9.99 -4.16
CA SER A 288 3.58 10.70 -4.96
C SER A 288 2.35 11.02 -4.11
N GLU A 289 1.60 12.08 -4.46
CA GLU A 289 0.36 12.45 -3.75
C GLU A 289 -0.67 11.31 -3.70
N ASN A 290 -0.74 10.50 -4.77
CA ASN A 290 -1.62 9.33 -4.85
C ASN A 290 -1.12 8.10 -4.09
N GLN A 291 0.06 8.17 -3.45
CA GLN A 291 0.69 7.09 -2.67
C GLN A 291 0.93 5.78 -3.43
N LEU A 292 0.99 5.84 -4.77
CA LEU A 292 1.30 4.69 -5.62
C LEU A 292 2.79 4.59 -5.97
N TRP A 293 3.56 5.65 -5.75
CA TRP A 293 5.00 5.67 -5.98
C TRP A 293 5.71 6.12 -4.73
N ALA A 294 6.78 5.41 -4.38
CA ALA A 294 7.69 5.78 -3.31
C ALA A 294 9.14 5.69 -3.79
N TYR A 295 9.93 6.69 -3.41
CA TYR A 295 11.35 6.82 -3.70
C TYR A 295 12.07 6.84 -2.35
N VAL A 296 12.88 5.83 -2.05
CA VAL A 296 13.56 5.69 -0.76
C VAL A 296 15.05 5.89 -0.95
N ASP A 297 15.63 6.79 -0.15
CA ASP A 297 17.05 7.11 -0.21
C ASP A 297 17.88 6.05 0.50
N LEU A 298 18.74 5.36 -0.25
CA LEU A 298 19.71 4.40 0.27
C LEU A 298 21.13 4.99 0.34
N GLY A 299 21.28 6.29 0.04
CA GLY A 299 22.54 7.03 -0.01
C GLY A 299 23.05 7.19 -1.45
N GLU A 300 23.76 6.16 -1.96
CA GLU A 300 24.30 6.13 -3.32
C GLU A 300 23.31 5.56 -4.36
N ALA A 301 22.13 5.15 -3.90
CA ALA A 301 21.06 4.59 -4.72
C ALA A 301 19.70 5.08 -4.22
N VAL A 302 18.73 5.11 -5.12
CA VAL A 302 17.31 5.31 -4.80
C VAL A 302 16.55 4.04 -5.12
N LEU A 303 15.80 3.55 -4.15
CA LEU A 303 14.86 2.46 -4.36
C LEU A 303 13.53 3.05 -4.83
N VAL A 304 13.09 2.65 -6.02
CA VAL A 304 11.82 3.06 -6.62
C VAL A 304 10.83 1.94 -6.41
N VAL A 305 9.78 2.20 -5.64
CA VAL A 305 8.72 1.24 -5.32
C VAL A 305 7.42 1.74 -5.95
N GLU A 306 6.97 1.07 -7.00
CA GLU A 306 5.70 1.30 -7.69
C GLU A 306 4.66 0.31 -7.20
N TYR A 307 3.48 0.82 -6.85
CA TYR A 307 2.26 0.06 -6.64
C TYR A 307 1.47 0.03 -7.96
N ASP A 308 1.51 -1.13 -8.62
CA ASP A 308 0.73 -1.44 -9.82
C ASP A 308 -0.68 -1.94 -9.42
N THR A 309 -1.69 -1.06 -9.55
CA THR A 309 -3.10 -1.43 -9.29
C THR A 309 -3.70 -2.27 -10.43
N GLY A 310 -2.96 -2.50 -11.51
CA GLY A 310 -3.41 -3.16 -12.72
C GLY A 310 -4.62 -2.47 -13.33
N ILE A 311 -5.72 -3.22 -13.47
CA ILE A 311 -7.00 -2.71 -14.01
C ILE A 311 -7.99 -2.25 -12.93
N LYS A 312 -7.59 -2.30 -11.66
CA LYS A 312 -8.47 -1.90 -10.55
C LYS A 312 -8.41 -0.40 -10.35
N THR A 313 -9.56 0.15 -9.97
CA THR A 313 -9.70 1.54 -9.52
C THR A 313 -9.68 1.66 -7.99
N ARG A 314 -9.44 0.55 -7.28
CA ARG A 314 -9.37 0.49 -5.82
C ARG A 314 -7.99 -0.03 -5.40
N ILE A 315 -7.41 0.62 -4.40
CA ILE A 315 -6.14 0.23 -3.78
C ILE A 315 -6.45 -0.63 -2.57
N ASP A 316 -6.30 -1.94 -2.69
CA ASP A 316 -6.64 -2.85 -1.59
C ASP A 316 -5.51 -2.95 -0.55
N TYR A 317 -4.24 -2.71 -0.89
CA TYR A 317 -3.08 -3.02 -0.04
C TYR A 317 -2.28 -1.80 0.43
N LEU A 318 -2.92 -0.65 0.61
CA LEU A 318 -2.23 0.61 0.94
C LEU A 318 -1.47 0.54 2.28
N GLN A 319 -2.05 -0.11 3.28
CA GLN A 319 -1.45 -0.18 4.61
C GLN A 319 -0.27 -1.15 4.63
N THR A 320 -0.40 -2.26 3.91
CA THR A 320 0.66 -3.23 3.67
C THR A 320 1.81 -2.61 2.88
N PHE A 321 1.52 -1.79 1.87
CA PHE A 321 2.53 -1.03 1.14
C PHE A 321 3.34 -0.13 2.07
N LYS A 322 2.66 0.64 2.93
CA LYS A 322 3.33 1.48 3.95
C LYS A 322 4.16 0.65 4.93
N MET A 323 3.69 -0.53 5.31
CA MET A 323 4.45 -1.47 6.14
C MET A 323 5.74 -1.92 5.42
N MET A 324 5.67 -2.25 4.13
CA MET A 324 6.82 -2.63 3.32
C MET A 324 7.85 -1.50 3.26
N LEU A 325 7.43 -0.27 2.95
CA LEU A 325 8.33 0.89 2.93
C LEU A 325 9.02 1.13 4.28
N ASN A 326 8.25 1.03 5.37
CA ASN A 326 8.77 1.19 6.73
C ASN A 326 9.69 0.05 7.18
N SER A 327 9.73 -1.06 6.45
CA SER A 327 10.57 -2.20 6.77
C SER A 327 11.94 -2.15 6.10
N ILE A 328 12.18 -1.17 5.22
CA ILE A 328 13.42 -1.07 4.47
C ILE A 328 14.59 -0.75 5.40
N GLU A 329 15.64 -1.58 5.34
CA GLU A 329 16.86 -1.48 6.17
C GLU A 329 18.11 -1.70 5.29
N LEU A 330 19.22 -1.04 5.64
CA LEU A 330 20.54 -1.16 5.00
C LEU A 330 21.46 -2.15 5.73
#